data_AF-E8WYH3-F1
#
_entry.id   AF-E8WYH3-F1
#
_cell.length_a   1.000
_cell.length_b   1.000
_cell.length_c   1.000
_cell.angle_alpha   90.00
_cell.angle_beta   90.00
_cell.angle_gamma   90.00
#
_symmetry.space_group_name_H-M   'P 1'
#
loop_
_entity.id
_entity.type
_entity.pdbx_description
1 polymer ?
#
loop_
_entity_poly.entity_id
_entity_poly.type
_entity_poly.pdbx_seq_one_letter_code
_entity_poly.pdbx_strand_id
1 'polypeptide(L)'
;MTSPSTWTAQILTTPPLIAPARHFIYPQQIPGEEDALARGALNLLIQPVQGGTYLITCALGFKDPSLPTAIHPCPNPDEICAIAGGYAYLSNTLHPETCTLLPLKPVVEFHQTPEALIFIGFHTIIAWGREGLLWQTFRLSYEGLKVTAVTETLIEGLGWDLMTDKEIPFAVDLATGHHSGGAFPPSATSSTAGKP
;
A
#
# COMPACT_ATOMS: atom_id res chain seq x y z
N MET A 1 4.12 18.94 -3.78
CA MET A 1 3.10 19.57 -2.91
C MET A 1 1.94 18.60 -2.83
N THR A 2 1.64 18.08 -1.64
CA THR A 2 0.46 17.23 -1.42
C THR A 2 -0.80 18.09 -1.40
N SER A 3 -1.82 17.72 -2.16
CA SER A 3 -3.13 18.38 -2.09
C SER A 3 -3.69 18.26 -0.66
N PRO A 4 -4.32 19.30 -0.11
CA PRO A 4 -4.86 19.23 1.25
C PRO A 4 -5.98 18.19 1.33
N SER A 5 -5.93 17.34 2.35
CA SER A 5 -7.01 16.38 2.63
C SER A 5 -8.28 17.11 3.10
N THR A 6 -9.44 16.52 2.81
CA THR A 6 -10.76 16.98 3.32
C THR A 6 -11.11 16.34 4.67
N TRP A 7 -10.10 15.90 5.41
CA TRP A 7 -10.25 15.20 6.66
C TRP A 7 -9.02 15.38 7.54
N THR A 8 -9.20 15.19 8.84
CA THR A 8 -8.11 15.01 9.81
C THR A 8 -8.23 13.64 10.47
N ALA A 9 -7.11 13.07 10.87
CA ALA A 9 -7.06 11.77 11.52
C ALA A 9 -6.04 11.75 12.66
N GLN A 10 -6.34 10.95 13.67
CA GLN A 10 -5.44 10.72 14.80
C GLN A 10 -5.31 9.22 15.04
N ILE A 11 -4.07 8.75 15.15
CA ILE A 11 -3.77 7.40 15.67
C ILE A 11 -3.99 7.40 17.18
N LEU A 12 -4.83 6.50 17.67
CA LEU A 12 -5.13 6.35 19.08
C LEU A 12 -4.21 5.30 19.71
N THR A 13 -3.44 5.72 20.73
CA THR A 13 -2.60 4.81 21.54
C THR A 13 -3.40 4.08 22.62
N THR A 14 -4.56 4.61 22.99
CA THR A 14 -5.49 4.03 23.96
C THR A 14 -6.92 4.16 23.42
N PRO A 15 -7.82 3.22 23.76
CA PRO A 15 -9.24 3.37 23.42
C PRO A 15 -9.79 4.71 23.92
N PRO A 16 -10.67 5.37 23.15
CA PRO A 16 -11.28 6.62 23.60
C PRO A 16 -12.19 6.37 24.82
N LEU A 17 -12.20 7.30 25.78
CA LEU A 17 -13.06 7.24 26.97
C LEU A 17 -14.54 7.16 26.60
N ILE A 18 -14.93 7.84 25.52
CA ILE A 18 -16.26 7.79 24.91
C ILE A 18 -16.05 7.46 23.44
N ALA A 19 -16.46 6.25 23.04
CA ALA A 19 -16.36 5.84 21.65
C ALA A 19 -17.33 6.65 20.77
N PRO A 20 -16.90 7.08 19.57
CA PRO A 20 -17.82 7.65 18.59
C PRO A 20 -18.96 6.67 18.27
N ALA A 21 -20.14 7.21 17.94
CA ALA A 21 -21.31 6.39 17.60
C ALA A 21 -21.09 5.53 16.33
N ARG A 22 -20.19 5.97 15.44
CA ARG A 22 -19.84 5.27 14.21
C ARG A 22 -18.47 4.63 14.37
N HIS A 23 -18.40 3.32 14.12
CA HIS A 23 -17.17 2.53 14.18
C HIS A 23 -17.15 1.52 13.04
N PHE A 24 -16.03 1.49 12.30
CA PHE A 24 -15.79 0.59 11.19
C PHE A 24 -14.54 -0.26 11.46
N ILE A 25 -14.61 -1.54 11.12
CA ILE A 25 -13.53 -2.51 11.35
C ILE A 25 -13.05 -3.02 10.00
N TYR A 26 -11.75 -2.96 9.77
CA TYR A 26 -11.11 -3.41 8.53
C TYR A 26 -10.10 -4.55 8.79
N PRO A 27 -9.98 -5.51 7.85
CA PRO A 27 -10.84 -5.63 6.67
C PRO A 27 -12.22 -6.18 7.04
N GLN A 28 -13.23 -5.91 6.22
CA GLN A 28 -14.53 -6.57 6.35
C GLN A 28 -14.37 -8.03 5.88
N GLN A 29 -14.55 -8.99 6.79
CA GLN A 29 -14.55 -10.45 6.58
C GLN A 29 -13.87 -10.91 5.28
N ILE A 30 -12.53 -11.03 5.30
CA ILE A 30 -11.77 -11.64 4.21
C ILE A 30 -11.50 -13.11 4.59
N PRO A 31 -11.84 -14.09 3.73
CA PRO A 31 -11.49 -15.49 3.96
C PRO A 31 -9.98 -15.67 4.20
N GLY A 32 -9.61 -16.40 5.25
CA GLY A 32 -8.22 -16.59 5.68
C GLY A 32 -7.64 -15.47 6.54
N GLU A 33 -8.40 -14.42 6.85
CA GLU A 33 -8.02 -13.32 7.74
C GLU A 33 -8.98 -13.20 8.95
N GLU A 34 -9.66 -14.30 9.31
CA GLU A 34 -10.69 -14.32 10.36
C GLU A 34 -10.12 -13.90 11.73
N ASP A 35 -8.86 -14.23 11.99
CA ASP A 35 -8.15 -13.89 13.23
C ASP A 35 -7.25 -12.64 13.09
N ALA A 36 -7.43 -11.82 12.05
CA ALA A 36 -6.54 -10.68 11.80
C ALA A 36 -6.44 -9.71 12.99
N LEU A 37 -7.56 -9.50 13.72
CA LEU A 37 -7.58 -8.67 14.93
C LEU A 37 -6.86 -9.30 16.12
N ALA A 38 -6.68 -10.62 16.17
CA ALA A 38 -5.92 -11.28 17.23
C ALA A 38 -4.43 -10.87 17.23
N ARG A 39 -3.94 -10.31 16.12
CA ARG A 39 -2.60 -9.73 16.03
C ARG A 39 -2.50 -8.34 16.68
N GLY A 40 -3.62 -7.73 17.01
CA GLY A 40 -3.74 -6.34 17.43
C GLY A 40 -4.30 -5.47 16.30
N ALA A 41 -4.44 -4.17 16.55
CA ALA A 41 -5.05 -3.25 15.60
C ALA A 41 -4.51 -1.83 15.73
N LEU A 42 -4.52 -1.12 14.61
CA LEU A 42 -4.36 0.32 14.52
C LEU A 42 -5.74 0.97 14.66
N ASN A 43 -5.91 1.85 15.65
CA ASN A 43 -7.15 2.58 15.87
C ASN A 43 -7.00 4.03 15.42
N LEU A 44 -7.94 4.50 14.60
CA LEU A 44 -7.92 5.82 13.99
C LEU A 44 -9.20 6.58 14.30
N LEU A 45 -9.08 7.75 14.90
CA LEU A 45 -10.18 8.70 15.01
C LEU A 45 -10.15 9.61 13.79
N ILE A 46 -11.19 9.52 12.95
CA ILE A 46 -11.28 10.28 11.70
C ILE A 46 -12.34 11.36 11.85
N GLN A 47 -11.99 12.57 11.42
CA GLN A 47 -12.90 13.70 11.30
C GLN A 47 -12.93 14.18 9.84
N PRO A 48 -13.90 13.68 9.04
CA PRO A 48 -14.13 14.19 7.70
C PRO A 48 -14.75 15.59 7.76
N VAL A 49 -14.68 16.33 6.64
CA VAL A 49 -15.40 17.61 6.47
C VAL A 49 -16.92 17.47 6.66
N GLN A 50 -17.49 16.29 6.43
CA GLN A 50 -18.92 16.00 6.55
C GLN A 50 -19.17 14.59 7.10
N GLY A 51 -20.27 14.40 7.83
CA GLY A 51 -20.68 13.09 8.37
C GLY A 51 -20.25 12.82 9.83
N GLY A 52 -19.52 13.74 10.46
CA GLY A 52 -19.13 13.67 11.86
C GLY A 52 -17.99 12.68 12.14
N THR A 53 -17.40 12.80 13.33
CA THR A 53 -16.27 11.99 13.77
C THR A 53 -16.64 10.51 13.93
N TYR A 54 -15.74 9.61 13.52
CA TYR A 54 -15.93 8.16 13.64
C TYR A 54 -14.61 7.44 13.91
N LEU A 55 -14.70 6.19 14.35
CA LEU A 55 -13.56 5.31 14.63
C LEU A 55 -13.35 4.33 13.47
N ILE A 56 -12.11 4.12 13.07
CA ILE A 56 -11.68 2.98 12.25
C ILE A 56 -10.74 2.11 13.09
N THR A 57 -10.95 0.79 13.05
CA THR A 57 -10.01 -0.20 13.58
C THR A 57 -9.47 -1.03 12.42
N CYS A 58 -8.21 -0.84 12.07
CA CYS A 58 -7.51 -1.64 11.07
C CYS A 58 -6.76 -2.77 11.77
N ALA A 59 -7.05 -4.03 11.41
CA ALA A 59 -6.27 -5.17 11.90
C ALA A 59 -4.78 -5.01 11.54
N LEU A 60 -3.89 -5.44 12.43
CA LEU A 60 -2.47 -5.51 12.12
C LEU A 60 -2.21 -6.65 11.13
N GLY A 61 -1.47 -6.36 10.06
CA GLY A 61 -0.96 -7.40 9.15
C GLY A 61 0.01 -8.32 9.86
N PHE A 62 1.04 -7.74 10.46
CA PHE A 62 2.11 -8.44 11.16
C PHE A 62 2.47 -7.71 12.46
N LYS A 63 3.02 -8.44 13.43
CA LYS A 63 3.53 -7.88 14.71
C LYS A 63 4.97 -7.38 14.64
N ASP A 64 5.63 -7.55 13.49
CA ASP A 64 7.01 -7.13 13.28
C ASP A 64 7.09 -5.59 13.32
N PRO A 65 7.84 -5.00 14.28
CA PRO A 65 7.94 -3.55 14.43
C PRO A 65 8.73 -2.87 13.31
N SER A 66 9.45 -3.62 12.47
CA SER A 66 10.11 -3.09 11.28
C SER A 66 9.13 -2.75 10.15
N LEU A 67 7.92 -3.34 10.19
CA LEU A 67 6.91 -3.08 9.19
C LEU A 67 6.15 -1.78 9.49
N PRO A 68 5.83 -0.99 8.45
CA PRO A 68 5.23 0.33 8.62
C PRO A 68 3.88 0.26 9.33
N THR A 69 3.67 1.23 10.21
CA THR A 69 2.36 1.57 10.78
C THR A 69 2.20 3.09 10.74
N ALA A 70 1.30 3.59 9.89
CA ALA A 70 1.21 5.01 9.58
C ALA A 70 -0.16 5.40 8.99
N ILE A 71 -0.42 6.71 8.90
CA ILE A 71 -1.54 7.29 8.16
C ILE A 71 -1.00 8.25 7.11
N HIS A 72 -1.54 8.19 5.89
CA HIS A 72 -1.14 9.05 4.78
C HIS A 72 -2.35 9.56 4.00
N PRO A 73 -2.33 10.82 3.56
CA PRO A 73 -3.29 11.30 2.58
C PRO A 73 -3.00 10.68 1.21
N CYS A 74 -4.07 10.28 0.52
CA CYS A 74 -4.00 9.85 -0.86
C CYS A 74 -4.04 11.04 -1.83
N PRO A 75 -3.72 10.84 -3.12
CA PRO A 75 -3.94 11.87 -4.15
C PRO A 75 -5.42 12.27 -4.28
N ASN A 76 -6.34 11.36 -3.97
CA ASN A 76 -7.73 11.69 -3.74
C ASN A 76 -7.88 12.35 -2.36
N PRO A 77 -8.34 13.60 -2.27
CA PRO A 77 -8.37 14.33 -1.00
C PRO A 77 -9.38 13.78 0.01
N ASP A 78 -10.38 13.02 -0.44
CA ASP A 78 -11.38 12.38 0.41
C ASP A 78 -10.93 11.01 0.92
N GLU A 79 -9.81 10.49 0.43
CA GLU A 79 -9.33 9.15 0.76
C GLU A 79 -8.17 9.18 1.77
N ILE A 80 -8.20 8.22 2.68
CA ILE A 80 -7.12 7.95 3.64
C ILE A 80 -6.46 6.62 3.32
N CYS A 81 -5.13 6.60 3.41
CA CYS A 81 -4.35 5.38 3.51
C CYS A 81 -3.95 5.15 4.96
N ALA A 82 -4.35 4.00 5.52
CA ALA A 82 -3.89 3.52 6.81
C ALA A 82 -3.02 2.28 6.60
N ILE A 83 -1.75 2.35 7.01
CA ILE A 83 -0.86 1.19 7.01
C ILE A 83 -0.80 0.66 8.45
N ALA A 84 -1.13 -0.61 8.67
CA ALA A 84 -1.16 -1.24 9.99
C ALA A 84 -0.34 -2.53 9.97
N GLY A 85 0.89 -2.49 10.49
CA GLY A 85 1.81 -3.63 10.50
C GLY A 85 2.02 -4.21 9.10
N GLY A 86 2.25 -3.34 8.11
CA GLY A 86 2.45 -3.72 6.70
C GLY A 86 1.18 -4.05 5.89
N TYR A 87 -0.02 -3.99 6.46
CA TYR A 87 -1.26 -4.02 5.65
C TYR A 87 -1.70 -2.60 5.32
N ALA A 88 -1.92 -2.29 4.04
CA ALA A 88 -2.41 -0.98 3.60
C ALA A 88 -3.91 -1.02 3.31
N TYR A 89 -4.65 -0.17 4.01
CA TYR A 89 -6.09 0.02 3.91
C TYR A 89 -6.37 1.38 3.27
N LEU A 90 -7.12 1.39 2.17
CA LEU A 90 -7.53 2.59 1.45
C LEU A 90 -9.03 2.76 1.62
N SER A 91 -9.48 3.91 2.11
CA SER A 91 -10.90 4.16 2.36
C SER A 91 -11.28 5.61 2.09
N ASN A 92 -12.41 5.80 1.43
CA ASN A 92 -13.04 7.12 1.30
C ASN A 92 -13.64 7.52 2.66
N THR A 93 -13.22 8.67 3.18
CA THR A 93 -13.62 9.15 4.50
C THR A 93 -15.09 9.60 4.59
N LEU A 94 -15.73 9.85 3.46
CA LEU A 94 -17.17 10.10 3.35
C LEU A 94 -17.98 8.80 3.29
N HIS A 95 -17.35 7.68 2.89
CA HIS A 95 -17.95 6.35 2.73
C HIS A 95 -17.15 5.24 3.44
N PRO A 96 -16.94 5.35 4.77
CA PRO A 96 -16.08 4.43 5.54
C PRO A 96 -16.63 3.01 5.68
N GLU A 97 -17.86 2.75 5.25
CA GLU A 97 -18.39 1.41 5.06
C GLU A 97 -17.65 0.62 3.96
N THR A 98 -16.85 1.29 3.12
CA THR A 98 -16.03 0.66 2.09
C THR A 98 -14.55 0.84 2.37
N CYS A 99 -13.78 -0.22 2.14
CA CYS A 99 -12.33 -0.20 2.27
C CYS A 99 -11.71 -1.18 1.26
N THR A 100 -10.64 -0.74 0.62
CA THR A 100 -9.77 -1.61 -0.17
C THR A 100 -8.58 -2.01 0.66
N LEU A 101 -8.39 -3.31 0.90
CA LEU A 101 -7.13 -3.84 1.41
C LEU A 101 -6.20 -4.08 0.23
N LEU A 102 -5.07 -3.39 0.19
CA LEU A 102 -4.12 -3.50 -0.90
C LEU A 102 -3.58 -4.95 -0.99
N PRO A 103 -3.52 -5.56 -2.19
CA PRO A 103 -3.01 -6.91 -2.37
C PRO A 103 -1.47 -6.99 -2.32
N LEU A 104 -0.85 -6.20 -1.44
CA LEU A 104 0.59 -6.17 -1.17
C LEU A 104 0.81 -6.43 0.31
N LYS A 105 1.16 -7.68 0.65
CA LYS A 105 1.20 -8.16 2.03
C LYS A 105 2.54 -8.84 2.30
N PRO A 106 3.48 -8.19 3.03
CA PRO A 106 3.39 -6.82 3.56
C PRO A 106 3.79 -5.74 2.54
N VAL A 107 3.31 -4.53 2.77
CA VAL A 107 4.01 -3.29 2.45
C VAL A 107 5.19 -3.15 3.41
N VAL A 108 6.39 -3.03 2.87
CA VAL A 108 7.64 -2.89 3.65
C VAL A 108 8.14 -1.45 3.65
N GLU A 109 7.85 -0.71 2.58
CA GLU A 109 8.25 0.68 2.38
C GLU A 109 7.18 1.37 1.53
N PHE A 110 7.05 2.69 1.63
CA PHE A 110 6.16 3.46 0.80
C PHE A 110 6.72 4.87 0.54
N HIS A 111 6.31 5.47 -0.59
CA HIS A 111 6.69 6.82 -0.99
C HIS A 111 5.47 7.59 -1.45
N GLN A 112 5.47 8.90 -1.21
CA GLN A 112 4.42 9.79 -1.71
C GLN A 112 4.96 10.68 -2.83
N THR A 113 4.24 10.67 -3.94
CA THR A 113 4.46 11.56 -5.08
C THR A 113 3.24 12.48 -5.24
N PRO A 114 3.29 13.54 -6.07
CA PRO A 114 2.12 14.36 -6.32
C PRO A 114 0.92 13.57 -6.88
N GLU A 115 1.18 12.56 -7.70
CA GLU A 115 0.16 11.81 -8.45
C GLU A 115 -0.24 10.48 -7.79
N ALA A 116 0.62 9.92 -6.93
CA ALA A 116 0.44 8.57 -6.40
C ALA A 116 1.09 8.34 -5.02
N LEU A 117 0.49 7.43 -4.25
CA LEU A 117 1.17 6.67 -3.20
C LEU A 117 1.79 5.41 -3.81
N ILE A 118 3.07 5.22 -3.58
CA ILE A 118 3.85 4.08 -4.06
C ILE A 118 4.10 3.14 -2.89
N PHE A 119 3.70 1.88 -3.02
CA PHE A 119 3.88 0.84 -2.01
C PHE A 119 4.85 -0.21 -2.52
N ILE A 120 5.84 -0.54 -1.70
CA ILE A 120 6.87 -1.53 -2.00
C ILE A 120 6.64 -2.73 -1.10
N GLY A 121 6.56 -3.91 -1.68
CA GLY A 121 6.59 -5.18 -0.97
C GLY A 121 7.91 -5.89 -1.20
N PHE A 122 7.99 -7.18 -0.87
CA PHE A 122 9.22 -7.95 -1.09
C PHE A 122 9.51 -8.26 -2.56
N HIS A 123 8.49 -8.21 -3.43
CA HIS A 123 8.62 -8.73 -4.80
C HIS A 123 8.10 -7.78 -5.86
N THR A 124 7.16 -6.92 -5.51
CA THR A 124 6.43 -6.05 -6.45
C THR A 124 6.25 -4.67 -5.86
N ILE A 125 6.01 -3.70 -6.74
CA ILE A 125 5.68 -2.33 -6.39
C ILE A 125 4.27 -2.03 -6.92
N ILE A 126 3.49 -1.28 -6.15
CA ILE A 126 2.13 -0.84 -6.51
C ILE A 126 2.07 0.68 -6.44
N ALA A 127 1.42 1.31 -7.42
CA ALA A 127 1.04 2.72 -7.35
C ALA A 127 -0.47 2.90 -7.21
N TRP A 128 -0.87 3.76 -6.30
CA TRP A 128 -2.25 4.14 -6.03
C TRP A 128 -2.45 5.63 -6.26
N GLY A 129 -3.29 5.97 -7.21
CA GLY A 129 -3.59 7.32 -7.66
C GLY A 129 -4.93 7.83 -7.15
N ARG A 130 -5.38 8.94 -7.75
CA ARG A 130 -6.65 9.58 -7.40
C ARG A 130 -7.88 8.69 -7.62
N GLU A 131 -7.86 7.88 -8.68
CA GLU A 131 -8.98 7.01 -9.08
C GLU A 131 -8.79 5.55 -8.62
N GLY A 132 -7.80 5.29 -7.76
CA GLY A 132 -7.49 3.95 -7.25
C GLY A 132 -6.17 3.38 -7.78
N LEU A 133 -6.10 2.05 -7.97
CA LEU A 133 -4.91 1.36 -8.46
C LEU A 133 -4.52 1.87 -9.86
N LEU A 134 -3.32 2.44 -9.99
CA LEU A 134 -2.76 2.87 -11.27
C LEU A 134 -2.08 1.71 -11.99
N TRP A 135 -1.17 1.04 -11.29
CA TRP A 135 -0.42 -0.08 -11.82
C TRP A 135 0.19 -0.91 -10.69
N GLN A 136 0.57 -2.12 -11.04
CA GLN A 136 1.39 -3.02 -10.24
C GLN A 136 2.48 -3.60 -11.16
N THR A 137 3.72 -3.60 -10.70
CA THR A 137 4.80 -4.22 -11.46
C THR A 137 4.63 -5.73 -11.52
N PHE A 138 5.25 -6.38 -12.52
CA PHE A 138 5.59 -7.79 -12.36
C PHE A 138 6.59 -7.97 -11.20
N ARG A 139 6.86 -9.23 -10.86
CA ARG A 139 7.88 -9.57 -9.87
C ARG A 139 9.23 -8.99 -10.31
N LEU A 140 9.90 -8.29 -9.40
CA LEU A 140 11.21 -7.66 -9.60
C LEU A 140 12.34 -8.43 -8.89
N SER A 141 12.01 -9.20 -7.85
CA SER A 141 12.97 -9.95 -7.04
C SER A 141 12.43 -11.31 -6.60
N TYR A 142 13.34 -12.27 -6.36
CA TYR A 142 13.03 -13.50 -5.66
C TYR A 142 12.84 -13.31 -4.15
N GLU A 143 13.53 -12.35 -3.55
CA GLU A 143 13.50 -12.08 -2.12
C GLU A 143 13.89 -10.63 -1.84
N GLY A 144 12.92 -9.81 -1.42
CA GLY A 144 13.19 -8.44 -1.02
C GLY A 144 13.45 -7.46 -2.17
N LEU A 145 12.99 -6.23 -1.97
CA LEU A 145 13.34 -5.11 -2.81
C LEU A 145 14.01 -4.05 -1.95
N LYS A 146 14.99 -3.37 -2.54
CA LYS A 146 15.61 -2.20 -1.96
C LYS A 146 15.47 -1.04 -2.93
N VAL A 147 14.59 -0.08 -2.60
CA VAL A 147 14.50 1.17 -3.37
C VAL A 147 15.69 2.06 -3.01
N THR A 148 16.36 2.58 -4.04
CA THR A 148 17.51 3.47 -3.88
C THR A 148 17.19 4.90 -4.22
N ALA A 149 16.22 5.14 -5.11
CA ALA A 149 15.74 6.46 -5.46
C ALA A 149 14.29 6.43 -5.97
N VAL A 150 13.54 7.49 -5.65
CA VAL A 150 12.24 7.80 -6.27
C VAL A 150 12.33 9.21 -6.82
N THR A 151 12.19 9.34 -8.12
CA THR A 151 12.21 10.61 -8.86
C THR A 151 10.82 10.93 -9.39
N GLU A 152 10.69 12.02 -10.16
CA GLU A 152 9.42 12.39 -10.79
C GLU A 152 8.94 11.39 -11.86
N THR A 153 9.85 10.61 -12.44
CA THR A 153 9.53 9.71 -13.56
C THR A 153 9.93 8.25 -13.32
N LEU A 154 10.79 7.99 -12.34
CA LEU A 154 11.41 6.69 -12.18
C LEU A 154 11.55 6.28 -10.70
N ILE A 155 11.34 5.00 -10.44
CA ILE A 155 11.75 4.34 -9.20
C ILE A 155 12.93 3.44 -9.54
N GLU A 156 14.05 3.63 -8.85
CA GLU A 156 15.26 2.82 -9.01
C GLU A 156 15.49 2.00 -7.76
N GLY A 157 16.03 0.79 -7.95
CA GLY A 157 16.36 -0.06 -6.83
C GLY A 157 17.10 -1.32 -7.23
N LEU A 158 17.20 -2.22 -6.26
CA LEU A 158 17.88 -3.51 -6.36
C LEU A 158 16.91 -4.62 -5.97
N GLY A 159 16.91 -5.69 -6.77
CA GLY A 159 16.18 -6.93 -6.46
C GLY A 159 17.14 -8.10 -6.32
N TRP A 160 16.95 -8.93 -5.30
CA TRP A 160 17.77 -10.13 -5.10
C TRP A 160 17.46 -11.22 -6.13
N ASP A 161 18.52 -11.80 -6.70
CA ASP A 161 18.50 -12.97 -7.58
C ASP A 161 18.99 -14.22 -6.86
N LEU A 162 18.08 -15.17 -6.66
CA LEU A 162 18.37 -16.45 -6.02
C LEU A 162 19.37 -17.30 -6.84
N MET A 163 19.39 -17.18 -8.16
CA MET A 163 20.23 -18.01 -9.03
C MET A 163 21.68 -17.54 -9.05
N THR A 164 21.89 -16.23 -8.92
CA THR A 164 23.22 -15.62 -8.99
C THR A 164 23.75 -15.13 -7.64
N ASP A 165 22.92 -15.17 -6.58
CA ASP A 165 23.23 -14.73 -5.23
C ASP A 165 23.67 -13.25 -5.18
N LYS A 166 22.96 -12.41 -5.95
CA LYS A 166 23.33 -11.00 -6.18
C LYS A 166 22.13 -10.08 -6.22
N GLU A 167 22.38 -8.81 -5.88
CA GLU A 167 21.47 -7.70 -6.14
C GLU A 167 21.55 -7.28 -7.62
N ILE A 168 20.41 -7.32 -8.31
CA ILE A 168 20.27 -6.91 -9.71
C ILE A 168 19.52 -5.57 -9.76
N PRO A 169 20.07 -4.53 -10.41
CA PRO A 169 19.39 -3.26 -10.55
C PRO A 169 18.07 -3.37 -11.32
N PHE A 170 17.08 -2.60 -10.89
CA PHE A 170 15.83 -2.38 -11.61
C PHE A 170 15.51 -0.89 -11.70
N ALA A 171 14.71 -0.56 -12.70
CA ALA A 171 14.12 0.76 -12.90
C ALA A 171 12.66 0.60 -13.31
N VAL A 172 11.76 1.32 -12.64
CA VAL A 172 10.31 1.32 -12.91
C VAL A 172 9.86 2.71 -13.34
N ASP A 173 9.24 2.80 -14.50
CA ASP A 173 8.58 4.02 -14.98
C ASP A 173 7.36 4.32 -14.09
N LEU A 174 7.37 5.49 -13.45
CA LEU A 174 6.37 5.87 -12.43
C LEU A 174 4.98 6.07 -13.03
N ALA A 175 4.88 6.45 -14.31
CA ALA A 175 3.60 6.69 -14.96
C ALA A 175 2.89 5.39 -15.36
N THR A 176 3.66 4.36 -15.73
CA THR A 176 3.14 3.14 -16.35
C THR A 176 3.32 1.88 -15.50
N GLY A 177 4.26 1.87 -14.57
CA GLY A 177 4.66 0.67 -13.83
C GLY A 177 5.49 -0.31 -14.65
N HIS A 178 5.82 0.02 -15.90
CA HIS A 178 6.75 -0.78 -16.70
C HIS A 178 8.13 -0.73 -16.08
N HIS A 179 8.79 -1.89 -16.03
CA HIS A 179 10.12 -1.99 -15.46
C HIS A 179 11.12 -2.59 -16.43
N SER A 180 12.39 -2.25 -16.20
CA SER A 180 13.54 -2.88 -16.80
C SER A 180 14.49 -3.37 -15.70
N GLY A 181 15.26 -4.42 -16.00
CA GLY A 181 16.08 -5.09 -14.99
C GLY A 181 15.24 -5.81 -13.93
N GLY A 182 15.84 -5.99 -12.75
CA GLY A 182 15.36 -6.87 -11.70
C GLY A 182 15.77 -8.32 -11.93
N ALA A 183 15.76 -9.09 -10.84
CA ALA A 183 16.17 -10.49 -10.84
C ALA A 183 15.16 -11.44 -11.49
N PHE A 184 13.95 -10.95 -11.77
CA PHE A 184 12.87 -11.73 -12.35
C PHE A 184 12.43 -11.08 -13.67
N PRO A 185 13.06 -11.42 -14.80
CA PRO A 185 12.68 -10.86 -16.08
C PRO A 185 11.24 -11.26 -16.42
N PRO A 186 10.42 -10.39 -17.03
CA PRO A 186 9.12 -10.78 -17.53
C PRO A 186 9.33 -11.93 -18.51
N SER A 187 8.66 -13.06 -18.26
CA SER A 187 8.77 -14.23 -19.13
C SER A 187 8.42 -13.79 -20.55
N ALA A 188 9.39 -13.91 -21.48
CA ALA A 188 9.17 -13.58 -22.88
C ALA A 188 7.92 -14.33 -23.34
N THR A 189 6.87 -13.59 -23.67
CA THR A 189 5.67 -14.17 -24.27
C THR A 189 6.14 -14.89 -25.52
N SER A 190 6.01 -16.22 -25.53
CA SER A 190 6.35 -17.03 -26.69
C SER A 190 5.46 -16.59 -27.85
N SER A 191 6.01 -15.73 -28.70
CA SER A 191 5.54 -15.53 -30.07
C SER A 191 5.76 -16.87 -30.78
N THR A 192 4.76 -17.75 -30.74
CA THR A 192 4.60 -18.78 -31.76
C THR A 192 4.23 -18.09 -33.06
N ALA A 193 5.26 -17.57 -33.73
CA ALA A 193 5.19 -17.22 -35.13
C ALA A 193 4.85 -18.50 -35.89
N GLY A 194 3.67 -18.51 -36.52
CA GLY A 194 3.28 -19.53 -37.47
C GLY A 194 4.35 -19.69 -38.53
N LYS A 195 4.75 -20.93 -38.77
CA LYS A 195 5.48 -21.32 -39.96
C LYS A 195 4.49 -21.79 -41.03
N PRO A 196 4.84 -21.61 -42.32
CA PRO A 196 3.92 -21.49 -43.46
C PRO A 196 3.16 -22.78 -43.79
#